data_AF-A0A9X9S3L3-F1
#
_entry.id   AF-A0A9X9S3L3-F1
#
_cell.length_a   1.000
_cell.length_b   1.000
_cell.length_c   1.000
_cell.angle_alpha   90.00
_cell.angle_beta   90.00
_cell.angle_gamma   90.00
#
_symmetry.space_group_name_H-M   'P 1'
#
loop_
_entity.id
_entity.type
_entity.pdbx_description
1 polymer ?
#
loop_
_entity_poly.entity_id
_entity_poly.type
_entity_poly.pdbx_seq_one_letter_code
_entity_poly.pdbx_strand_id
1 'polypeptide(L)'
;MIESQFILIQQILAVVTLILGGALIIFIYDAYKVVKQPTLLYFTIGLFTLVIGIVLPDIVQMAGPGITGLYWGEVLSRILEIIGIGVMNFAVLRG
;
A
#
# COMPACT_ATOMS: atom_id res chain seq x y z
N MET A 1 -20.84 16.89 -12.19
CA MET A 1 -21.27 15.53 -12.64
C MET A 1 -20.10 14.67 -13.10
N ILE A 2 -19.16 15.20 -13.88
CA ILE A 2 -17.97 14.44 -14.32
C ILE A 2 -17.01 14.19 -13.15
N GLU A 3 -16.72 15.21 -12.34
CA GLU A 3 -15.79 15.14 -11.20
C GLU A 3 -16.20 14.11 -10.14
N SER A 4 -17.50 14.00 -9.84
CA SER A 4 -18.03 12.98 -8.93
C SER A 4 -17.86 11.56 -9.45
N GLN A 5 -17.86 11.35 -10.77
CA GLN A 5 -17.63 10.03 -11.36
C GLN A 5 -16.15 9.64 -11.26
N PHE A 6 -15.23 10.59 -11.44
CA PHE A 6 -13.79 10.36 -11.27
C PHE A 6 -13.44 9.93 -9.85
N ILE A 7 -13.95 10.63 -8.83
CA ILE A 7 -13.74 10.28 -7.42
C ILE A 7 -14.24 8.86 -7.14
N LEU A 8 -15.42 8.51 -7.65
CA LEU A 8 -16.02 7.19 -7.44
C LEU A 8 -15.18 6.08 -8.09
N ILE A 9 -14.68 6.30 -9.32
CA ILE A 9 -13.79 5.37 -10.01
C ILE A 9 -12.49 5.19 -9.22
N GLN A 10 -11.89 6.28 -8.75
CA GLN A 10 -10.66 6.24 -7.96
C GLN A 10 -10.83 5.43 -6.67
N GLN A 11 -11.94 5.62 -5.96
CA GLN A 11 -12.26 4.84 -4.76
C GLN A 11 -12.46 3.34 -5.05
N ILE A 12 -13.10 3.00 -6.17
CA ILE A 12 -13.25 1.59 -6.58
C ILE A 12 -11.88 0.98 -6.85
N LEU A 13 -11.01 1.67 -7.60
CA LEU A 13 -9.66 1.20 -7.91
C LEU A 13 -8.79 1.06 -6.65
N ALA A 14 -8.95 1.97 -5.68
CA ALA A 14 -8.31 1.89 -4.37
C ALA A 14 -8.69 0.61 -3.62
N VAL A 15 -9.99 0.30 -3.57
CA VAL A 15 -10.49 -0.94 -2.93
C VAL A 15 -9.96 -2.18 -3.65
N VAL A 16 -9.99 -2.20 -4.98
CA VAL A 16 -9.43 -3.31 -5.78
C VAL A 16 -7.94 -3.50 -5.49
N THR A 17 -7.19 -2.39 -5.37
CA THR A 17 -5.76 -2.40 -5.06
C THR A 17 -5.49 -3.01 -3.68
N LEU A 18 -6.30 -2.67 -2.68
CA LEU A 18 -6.19 -3.29 -1.34
C LEU A 18 -6.48 -4.78 -1.35
N ILE A 19 -7.51 -5.22 -2.08
CA ILE A 19 -7.87 -6.64 -2.19
C ILE A 19 -6.73 -7.41 -2.85
N LEU A 20 -6.22 -6.92 -3.98
CA LEU A 20 -5.13 -7.57 -4.71
C LEU A 20 -3.82 -7.55 -3.93
N GLY A 21 -3.49 -6.43 -3.28
CA GLY A 21 -2.31 -6.32 -2.42
C GLY A 21 -2.40 -7.25 -1.20
N GLY A 22 -3.58 -7.33 -0.56
CA GLY A 22 -3.84 -8.26 0.53
C GLY A 22 -3.70 -9.73 0.10
N ALA A 23 -4.24 -10.09 -1.06
CA ALA A 23 -4.07 -11.43 -1.62
C ALA A 23 -2.60 -11.74 -1.91
N LEU A 24 -1.86 -10.80 -2.48
CA LEU A 24 -0.43 -10.95 -2.76
C LEU A 24 0.38 -11.21 -1.49
N ILE A 25 0.09 -10.48 -0.40
CA ILE A 25 0.74 -10.69 0.91
C ILE A 25 0.51 -12.10 1.44
N ILE A 26 -0.72 -12.62 1.33
CA ILE A 26 -1.05 -13.99 1.74
C ILE A 26 -0.24 -15.00 0.92
N PHE A 27 -0.17 -14.82 -0.41
CA PHE A 27 0.61 -15.71 -1.27
C PHE A 27 2.10 -15.69 -0.95
N ILE A 28 2.69 -14.53 -0.66
CA ILE A 28 4.10 -14.45 -0.27
C ILE A 28 4.32 -15.10 1.10
N TYR A 29 3.38 -14.94 2.04
CA TYR A 29 3.47 -15.59 3.35
C TYR A 29 3.40 -17.12 3.25
N ASP A 30 2.55 -17.66 2.38
CA ASP A 30 2.49 -19.10 2.14
C ASP A 30 3.76 -19.60 1.44
N ALA A 31 4.31 -18.84 0.48
CA ALA A 31 5.61 -19.14 -0.11
C ALA A 31 6.74 -19.12 0.95
N TYR A 32 6.70 -18.17 1.89
CA TYR A 32 7.62 -18.12 3.01
C TYR A 32 7.56 -19.37 3.88
N LYS A 33 6.38 -19.93 4.16
CA LYS A 33 6.27 -21.19 4.93
C LYS A 33 6.97 -22.36 4.25
N VAL A 34 6.98 -22.38 2.92
CA VAL A 34 7.64 -23.43 2.12
C VAL A 34 9.15 -23.21 2.08
N VAL A 35 9.61 -22.01 1.74
CA VAL A 35 11.04 -21.70 1.51
C VAL A 35 11.81 -21.42 2.81
N LYS A 36 11.12 -20.95 3.86
CA LYS A 36 11.65 -20.57 5.18
C LYS A 36 12.77 -19.51 5.15
N GLN A 37 12.84 -18.71 4.10
CA GLN A 37 13.81 -17.61 3.99
C GLN A 37 13.28 -16.34 4.69
N PRO A 38 13.98 -15.83 5.73
CA PRO A 38 13.51 -14.66 6.48
C PRO A 38 13.48 -13.36 5.64
N THR A 39 14.19 -13.32 4.52
CA THR A 39 14.18 -12.20 3.58
C THR A 39 12.82 -12.02 2.90
N LEU A 40 12.08 -13.11 2.66
CA LEU A 40 10.71 -13.05 2.13
C LEU A 40 9.73 -12.37 3.10
N LEU A 41 9.92 -12.53 4.41
CA LEU A 41 9.13 -11.84 5.42
C LEU A 41 9.36 -10.32 5.37
N TYR A 42 10.62 -9.89 5.32
CA TYR A 42 10.95 -8.46 5.19
C TYR A 42 10.38 -7.88 3.89
N PHE A 43 10.50 -8.61 2.78
CA PHE A 43 9.91 -8.21 1.50
C PHE A 43 8.39 -8.06 1.59
N THR A 44 7.71 -9.01 2.24
CA THR A 44 6.26 -8.97 2.46
C THR A 44 5.84 -7.75 3.29
N ILE A 45 6.59 -7.43 4.35
CA ILE A 45 6.33 -6.25 5.18
C ILE A 45 6.48 -4.97 4.35
N GLY A 46 7.57 -4.84 3.58
CA GLY A 46 7.77 -3.69 2.71
C GLY A 46 6.69 -3.54 1.65
N LEU A 47 6.26 -4.65 1.04
CA LEU A 47 5.17 -4.67 0.07
C LEU A 47 3.82 -4.27 0.70
N PHE A 48 3.53 -4.72 1.93
CA PHE A 48 2.35 -4.28 2.66
C PHE A 48 2.37 -2.78 2.94
N THR A 49 3.49 -2.26 3.47
CA THR A 49 3.63 -0.83 3.74
C THR A 49 3.47 0.01 2.46
N LEU A 50 4.00 -0.47 1.33
CA LEU A 50 3.85 0.18 0.03
C LEU A 50 2.38 0.21 -0.43
N VAL A 51 1.68 -0.92 -0.38
CA VAL A 51 0.26 -1.00 -0.79
C VAL A 51 -0.60 -0.05 0.06
N ILE A 52 -0.36 0.00 1.37
CA ILE A 52 -1.06 0.96 2.25
C ILE A 52 -0.72 2.40 1.87
N GLY A 53 0.56 2.70 1.61
CA GLY A 53 0.99 4.02 1.17
C GLY A 53 0.28 4.49 -0.09
N ILE A 54 0.18 3.62 -1.10
CA ILE A 54 -0.48 3.93 -2.38
C ILE A 54 -1.96 4.27 -2.19
N VAL A 55 -2.67 3.53 -1.34
CA VAL A 55 -4.14 3.64 -1.19
C VAL A 55 -4.55 4.66 -0.12
N LEU A 56 -3.62 5.11 0.74
CA LEU A 56 -3.90 6.02 1.84
C LEU A 56 -4.59 7.33 1.39
N PRO A 57 -4.18 8.03 0.30
CA PRO A 57 -4.84 9.26 -0.11
C PRO A 57 -6.31 9.07 -0.47
N ASP A 58 -6.63 7.95 -1.12
CA ASP A 58 -7.99 7.60 -1.52
C ASP A 58 -8.88 7.34 -0.30
N ILE A 59 -8.36 6.62 0.70
CA ILE A 59 -9.05 6.39 1.98
C ILE A 59 -9.28 7.71 2.71
N VAL A 60 -8.25 8.57 2.75
CA VAL A 60 -8.35 9.88 3.40
C VAL A 60 -9.40 10.72 2.68
N GLN A 61 -9.45 10.72 1.35
CA GLN A 61 -10.49 11.42 0.59
C GLN A 61 -11.91 10.88 0.91
N MET A 62 -12.08 9.56 1.06
CA MET A 62 -13.35 8.94 1.43
C MET A 62 -13.86 9.38 2.82
N ALA A 63 -12.95 9.68 3.75
CA ALA A 63 -13.32 10.13 5.10
C ALA A 63 -13.86 11.58 5.14
N GLY A 64 -13.89 12.29 4.00
CA GLY A 64 -14.37 13.67 3.90
C GLY A 64 -13.63 14.71 4.75
N PRO A 65 -12.30 14.66 4.90
CA PRO A 65 -11.56 15.63 5.69
C PRO A 65 -11.52 17.00 4.99
N GLY A 66 -11.25 18.05 5.78
CA GLY A 66 -10.91 19.36 5.22
C GLY A 66 -9.57 19.33 4.45
N ILE A 67 -9.26 20.44 3.78
CA ILE A 67 -8.06 20.61 2.91
C ILE A 67 -6.76 20.18 3.61
N THR A 68 -6.61 20.51 4.90
CA THR A 68 -5.44 20.12 5.70
C THR A 68 -5.30 18.60 5.81
N GLY A 69 -6.41 17.87 5.97
CA GLY A 69 -6.37 16.41 6.08
C GLY A 69 -6.00 15.74 4.75
N LEU A 70 -6.49 16.28 3.62
CA LEU A 70 -6.08 15.80 2.29
C LEU A 70 -4.57 15.99 2.08
N TYR A 71 -4.03 17.17 2.41
CA TYR A 71 -2.60 17.45 2.29
C TYR A 71 -1.75 16.49 3.14
N TRP A 72 -2.12 16.28 4.40
CA TRP A 72 -1.39 15.34 5.26
C TRP A 72 -1.55 13.88 4.82
N GLY A 73 -2.69 13.50 4.23
CA GLY A 73 -2.90 12.18 3.64
C GLY A 73 -1.90 11.88 2.52
N GLU A 74 -1.69 12.84 1.61
CA GLU A 74 -0.69 12.74 0.54
C GLU A 74 0.74 12.66 1.08
N VAL A 75 1.09 13.49 2.07
CA VAL A 75 2.44 13.48 2.65
C VAL A 75 2.72 12.14 3.35
N LEU A 76 1.78 11.64 4.16
CA LEU A 76 1.92 10.36 4.86
C LEU A 76 1.97 9.18 3.88
N SER A 77 1.20 9.24 2.79
CA SER A 77 1.24 8.26 1.71
C SER A 77 2.65 8.13 1.14
N ARG A 78 3.28 9.25 0.76
CA ARG A 78 4.66 9.25 0.23
C ARG A 78 5.68 8.72 1.23
N ILE A 79 5.54 9.06 2.51
CA ILE A 79 6.42 8.53 3.56
C ILE A 79 6.31 7.00 3.64
N LEU A 80 5.08 6.46 3.64
CA LEU A 80 4.85 5.02 3.67
C LEU A 80 5.38 4.31 2.42
N GLU A 81 5.19 4.88 1.24
CA GLU A 81 5.75 4.34 0.00
C GLU A 81 7.28 4.26 0.07
N ILE A 82 7.96 5.33 0.52
CA ILE A 82 9.42 5.35 0.67
C ILE A 82 9.89 4.28 1.66
N ILE A 83 9.21 4.16 2.80
CA ILE A 83 9.53 3.12 3.80
C ILE A 83 9.34 1.73 3.19
N GLY A 84 8.22 1.48 2.49
CA GLY A 84 7.93 0.20 1.86
C GLY A 84 9.01 -0.20 0.85
N ILE A 85 9.37 0.71 -0.06
CA ILE A 85 10.44 0.51 -1.04
C ILE A 85 11.79 0.28 -0.34
N GLY A 86 12.10 1.05 0.71
CA GLY A 86 13.34 0.92 1.47
C GLY A 86 13.46 -0.47 2.14
N VAL A 87 12.38 -0.96 2.74
CA VAL A 87 12.33 -2.28 3.36
C VAL A 87 12.46 -3.39 2.31
N MET A 88 11.80 -3.25 1.16
CA MET A 88 11.93 -4.20 0.05
C MET A 88 13.38 -4.26 -0.48
N ASN A 89 14.02 -3.11 -0.70
CA ASN A 89 15.42 -3.04 -1.12
C ASN A 89 16.35 -3.69 -0.10
N PHE A 90 16.14 -3.42 1.20
CA PHE A 90 16.90 -4.06 2.26
C PHE A 90 16.73 -5.59 2.25
N ALA A 91 15.51 -6.08 2.05
CA ALA A 91 15.22 -7.51 1.98
C ALA A 91 15.95 -8.18 0.81
N VAL A 92 15.99 -7.53 -0.36
CA VAL A 92 16.69 -8.02 -1.56
C VAL A 92 18.20 -8.01 -1.37
N LEU A 93 18.78 -6.96 -0.78
CA LEU A 93 20.23 -6.85 -0.57
C LEU A 93 20.77 -7.83 0.47
N ARG A 94 19.91 -8.37 1.33
CA ARG A 94 20.28 -9.26 2.44
C ARG A 94 20.05 -10.74 2.13
N GLY A 95 19.34 -11.06 1.05
CA GLY A 95 19.10 -12.42 0.56
C GLY A 95 20.11 -12.84 -0.47
#